data_AF-A0A7S0A1A4-F1
#
_entry.id   AF-A0A7S0A1A4-F1
#
_cell.length_a   1.000
_cell.length_b   1.000
_cell.length_c   1.000
_cell.angle_alpha   90.00
_cell.angle_beta   90.00
_cell.angle_gamma   90.00
#
_symmetry.space_group_name_H-M   'P 1'
#
loop_
_entity.id
_entity.type
_entity.pdbx_description
1 polymer ?
#
loop_
_entity_poly.entity_id
_entity_poly.type
_entity_poly.pdbx_seq_one_letter_code
_entity_poly.pdbx_strand_id
1 'polypeptide(L)'
;EERLRTMDEVLCHPFFGPACCLEAVRILEKHEELQLMLEETAFIPRMTSETLRRLENSTEKTCKIVFEEEKIVVPTCLIILPYKLALEGKGDNPCAKDFPQKLVVEIGVNLLEINRATARMSFWLMMKKNMSGKNSANFKAKMKEWLRESKNGRGSGASRKILEAIGCGDEYKEICIEMLQQPDTVSNARSYIKDPMSAARLAIQKCIDNLIKIYSAHLQYLYLVDEYNGVPVIIDRPTRTISFTDDHLDDEDELYPIEIEPNTRHFQNFFIPFVNISMMSVTAKDGLNSLKTLLGLTSEIPECWKDLSSGLIHKSDQPSSVAEFAVLQDVLRKQDFSPSIGETRTVDQSSIRTGVISEWSMSTFENGCEMEHLEIFFREYDPVRMFSEMRRVAGFKNGNAIWTTETVIRKLEGEQELAELQQRLRELKKDKSKMKHVESEIQMLNSREKTLVHAKQKFHLSAHERQSFTSDATTEKASNLTNNKMGSLRNIFSFLDLETNSEARDGSQNGKKKWKSLFGYCADSKRAASNLNS
;
A
#
# COMPACT_ATOMS: atom_id res chain seq x y z
N GLU A 1 49.09 10.62 8.97
CA GLU A 1 47.86 10.80 8.17
C GLU A 1 47.12 12.00 8.73
N GLU A 2 47.10 13.10 7.99
CA GLU A 2 46.28 14.26 8.34
C GLU A 2 44.82 13.89 8.05
N ARG A 3 43.97 13.95 9.09
CA ARG A 3 42.53 13.85 8.89
C ARG A 3 42.07 15.09 8.11
N LEU A 4 41.52 14.86 6.94
CA LEU A 4 40.78 15.87 6.18
C LEU A 4 39.65 16.41 7.06
N ARG A 5 39.51 17.73 7.12
CA ARG A 5 38.68 18.44 8.10
C ARG A 5 37.35 18.89 7.52
N THR A 6 37.26 19.03 6.20
CA THR A 6 36.06 19.44 5.49
C THR A 6 35.65 18.40 4.45
N MET A 7 34.38 18.40 4.07
CA MET A 7 33.88 17.47 3.05
C MET A 7 34.46 17.77 1.67
N ASP A 8 34.67 19.06 1.35
CA ASP A 8 35.35 19.48 0.12
C ASP A 8 36.77 18.90 0.02
N GLU A 9 37.51 18.88 1.13
CA GLU A 9 38.84 18.25 1.18
C GLU A 9 38.77 16.73 0.95
N VAL A 10 37.71 16.07 1.44
CA VAL A 10 37.45 14.64 1.19
C VAL A 10 37.13 14.40 -0.28
N LEU A 11 36.26 15.21 -0.89
CA LEU A 11 35.87 15.10 -2.29
C LEU A 11 37.03 15.41 -3.26
N CYS A 12 37.87 16.38 -2.93
CA CYS A 12 39.07 16.70 -3.72
C CYS A 12 40.24 15.73 -3.50
N HIS A 13 40.09 14.72 -2.63
CA HIS A 13 41.16 13.76 -2.37
C HIS A 13 41.40 12.89 -3.62
N PRO A 14 42.67 12.64 -4.03
CA PRO A 14 43.00 11.89 -5.26
C PRO A 14 42.40 10.48 -5.36
N PHE A 15 41.92 9.92 -4.24
CA PHE A 15 41.18 8.66 -4.19
C PHE A 15 39.82 8.75 -4.89
N PHE A 16 39.15 9.91 -4.82
CA PHE A 16 37.92 10.17 -5.55
C PHE A 16 38.29 10.82 -6.88
N GLY A 17 38.55 10.00 -7.91
CA GLY A 17 38.78 10.50 -9.26
C GLY A 17 37.59 11.34 -9.79
N PRO A 18 37.71 12.01 -10.95
CA PRO A 18 36.68 12.92 -11.47
C PRO A 18 35.26 12.32 -11.56
N ALA A 19 35.16 11.03 -11.89
CA ALA A 19 33.88 10.31 -11.89
C ALA A 19 33.36 10.00 -10.48
N CYS A 20 34.25 9.68 -9.54
CA CYS A 20 33.91 9.45 -8.14
C CYS A 20 33.56 10.75 -7.41
N CYS A 21 34.10 11.91 -7.84
CA CYS A 21 33.71 13.22 -7.33
C CYS A 21 32.24 13.51 -7.58
N LEU A 22 31.73 13.28 -8.79
CA LEU A 22 30.31 13.51 -9.12
C LEU A 22 29.38 12.61 -8.32
N GLU A 23 29.71 11.32 -8.20
CA GLU A 23 28.93 10.38 -7.39
C GLU A 23 28.95 10.77 -5.91
N ALA A 24 30.11 11.16 -5.38
CA ALA A 24 30.24 11.57 -3.99
C ALA A 24 29.50 12.90 -3.70
N VAL A 25 29.53 13.87 -4.63
CA VAL A 25 28.71 15.09 -4.57
C VAL A 25 27.23 14.73 -4.52
N ARG A 26 26.74 13.86 -5.42
CA ARG A 26 25.34 13.42 -5.41
C ARG A 26 24.94 12.72 -4.10
N ILE A 27 25.84 11.90 -3.53
CA ILE A 27 25.61 11.25 -2.23
C ILE A 27 25.49 12.29 -1.11
N LEU A 28 26.31 13.33 -1.14
CA LEU A 28 26.31 14.40 -0.13
C LEU A 28 25.09 15.30 -0.26
N GLU A 29 24.76 15.72 -1.47
CA GLU A 29 23.51 16.42 -1.75
C GLU A 29 22.34 15.59 -1.21
N LYS A 30 22.22 14.31 -1.60
CA LYS A 30 21.17 13.43 -1.08
C LYS A 30 21.20 13.31 0.46
N HIS A 31 22.37 13.37 1.09
CA HIS A 31 22.48 13.38 2.55
C HIS A 31 21.98 14.68 3.18
N GLU A 32 22.40 15.84 2.66
CA GLU A 32 21.96 17.15 3.11
C GLU A 32 20.46 17.34 2.91
N GLU A 33 19.94 16.89 1.76
CA GLU A 33 18.51 16.85 1.47
C GLU A 33 17.74 16.02 2.49
N LEU A 34 18.29 14.87 2.89
CA LEU A 34 17.69 14.04 3.92
C LEU A 34 17.72 14.70 5.29
N GLN A 35 18.77 15.45 5.63
CA GLN A 35 18.84 16.20 6.89
C GLN A 35 17.82 17.33 6.92
N LEU A 36 17.79 18.17 5.87
CA LEU A 36 16.81 19.24 5.72
C LEU A 36 15.38 18.69 5.80
N MET A 37 15.09 17.60 5.11
CA MET A 37 13.78 16.95 5.17
C MET A 37 13.45 16.48 6.59
N LEU A 38 14.41 15.94 7.35
CA LEU A 38 14.19 15.54 8.74
C LEU A 38 13.92 16.75 9.65
N GLU A 39 14.60 17.87 9.42
CA GLU A 39 14.40 19.11 10.16
C GLU A 39 13.03 19.75 9.87
N GLU A 40 12.59 19.69 8.62
CA GLU A 40 11.31 20.24 8.19
C GLU A 40 10.11 19.33 8.46
N THR A 41 10.35 18.04 8.72
CA THR A 41 9.31 17.07 9.05
C THR A 41 8.65 17.41 10.39
N ALA A 42 7.33 17.60 10.38
CA ALA A 42 6.53 17.71 11.58
C ALA A 42 6.32 16.32 12.20
N PHE A 43 6.95 16.07 13.36
CA PHE A 43 6.80 14.82 14.11
C PHE A 43 5.69 14.93 15.14
N ILE A 44 4.59 14.21 14.92
CA ILE A 44 3.46 14.18 15.87
C ILE A 44 3.55 12.86 16.66
N PRO A 45 3.88 12.91 17.97
CA PRO A 45 4.20 11.72 18.77
C PRO A 45 3.01 10.79 18.99
N ARG A 46 1.80 11.34 19.08
CA ARG A 46 0.58 10.58 19.29
C ARG A 46 -0.46 11.05 18.30
N MET A 47 -0.97 10.10 17.53
CA MET A 47 -1.92 10.34 16.47
C MET A 47 -3.16 9.48 16.67
N THR A 48 -4.31 9.97 16.21
CA THR A 48 -5.54 9.20 16.23
C THR A 48 -5.40 7.94 15.38
N SER A 49 -6.27 6.96 15.62
CA SER A 49 -6.25 5.71 14.84
C SER A 49 -6.51 5.96 13.35
N GLU A 50 -7.28 7.01 13.04
CA GLU A 50 -7.55 7.46 11.68
C GLU A 50 -6.28 7.99 11.00
N THR A 51 -5.55 8.91 11.65
CA THR A 51 -4.34 9.50 11.09
C THR A 51 -3.22 8.46 10.91
N LEU A 52 -3.07 7.53 11.87
CA LEU A 52 -2.14 6.41 11.72
C LEU A 52 -2.47 5.54 10.50
N ARG A 53 -3.76 5.27 10.28
CA ARG A 53 -4.21 4.52 9.10
C ARG A 53 -3.92 5.28 7.80
N ARG A 54 -4.04 6.60 7.79
CA ARG A 54 -3.67 7.44 6.63
C ARG A 54 -2.16 7.35 6.35
N LEU A 55 -1.31 7.44 7.36
CA LEU A 55 0.15 7.23 7.20
C LEU A 55 0.50 5.83 6.70
N GLU A 56 -0.22 4.82 7.16
CA GLU A 56 -0.03 3.43 6.71
C GLU A 56 -0.42 3.20 5.25
N ASN A 57 -1.24 4.07 4.68
CA ASN A 57 -1.64 4.04 3.27
C ASN A 57 -1.05 5.20 2.47
N SER A 58 0.04 5.78 2.97
CA SER A 58 0.68 6.90 2.29
C SER A 58 1.18 6.54 0.89
N THR A 59 1.13 7.52 -0.01
CA THR A 59 1.77 7.50 -1.31
C THR A 59 3.27 7.32 -1.15
N GLU A 60 3.89 7.91 -0.11
CA GLU A 60 5.31 7.72 0.20
C GLU A 60 5.62 6.23 0.42
N LYS A 61 4.86 5.55 1.29
CA LYS A 61 5.03 4.10 1.53
C LYS A 61 4.82 3.30 0.25
N THR A 62 3.83 3.66 -0.56
CA THR A 62 3.54 2.96 -1.81
C THR A 62 4.69 3.14 -2.80
N CYS A 63 5.20 4.35 -2.96
CA CYS A 63 6.33 4.68 -3.82
C CYS A 63 7.61 3.97 -3.37
N LYS A 64 7.91 3.93 -2.06
CA LYS A 64 9.05 3.18 -1.51
C LYS A 64 9.05 1.71 -1.94
N ILE A 65 7.86 1.10 -1.99
CA ILE A 65 7.74 -0.33 -2.34
C ILE A 65 7.77 -0.52 -3.86
N VAL A 66 7.11 0.36 -4.60
CA VAL A 66 6.94 0.27 -6.06
C VAL A 66 8.21 0.63 -6.83
N PHE A 67 8.94 1.63 -6.35
CA PHE A 67 10.19 2.11 -6.92
C PHE A 67 11.42 1.56 -6.20
N GLU A 68 11.23 0.64 -5.25
CA GLU A 68 12.29 0.02 -4.44
C GLU A 68 13.22 1.03 -3.73
N GLU A 69 12.70 2.23 -3.42
CA GLU A 69 13.45 3.30 -2.76
C GLU A 69 13.26 3.25 -1.24
N GLU A 70 14.35 3.36 -0.48
CA GLU A 70 14.27 3.33 0.98
C GLU A 70 13.88 4.69 1.58
N LYS A 71 14.30 5.77 0.93
CA LYS A 71 14.17 7.14 1.43
C LYS A 71 13.65 8.06 0.34
N ILE A 72 12.57 8.77 0.65
CA ILE A 72 11.93 9.70 -0.27
C ILE A 72 11.97 11.08 0.39
N VAL A 73 12.50 12.07 -0.32
CA VAL A 73 12.69 13.45 0.18
C VAL A 73 11.76 14.46 -0.47
N VAL A 74 10.97 14.05 -1.46
CA VAL A 74 10.03 14.92 -2.20
C VAL A 74 8.59 14.42 -2.05
N PRO A 75 7.58 15.28 -2.27
CA PRO A 75 6.19 14.86 -2.32
C PRO A 75 5.92 13.85 -3.44
N THR A 76 5.20 12.77 -3.10
CA THR A 76 4.83 11.70 -4.06
C THR A 76 3.36 11.67 -4.43
N CYS A 77 2.53 12.47 -3.76
CA CYS A 77 1.11 12.63 -4.07
C CYS A 77 0.93 13.85 -4.97
N LEU A 78 0.74 13.62 -6.27
CA LEU A 78 0.65 14.67 -7.28
C LEU A 78 -0.37 14.32 -8.36
N ILE A 79 -0.87 15.36 -9.04
CA ILE A 79 -1.72 15.22 -10.22
C ILE A 79 -1.25 16.19 -11.29
N ILE A 80 -1.25 15.75 -12.54
CA ILE A 80 -1.03 16.63 -13.70
C ILE A 80 -2.36 16.78 -14.41
N LEU A 81 -2.74 18.01 -14.75
CA LEU A 81 -3.98 18.29 -15.45
C LEU A 81 -3.71 19.15 -16.69
N PRO A 82 -4.47 18.95 -17.78
CA PRO A 82 -4.36 19.77 -19.00
C PRO A 82 -5.08 21.12 -18.87
N TYR A 83 -5.28 21.61 -17.65
CA TYR A 83 -5.99 22.85 -17.32
C TYR A 83 -5.60 23.38 -15.94
N LYS A 84 -5.78 24.69 -15.76
CA LYS A 84 -5.66 25.33 -14.45
C LYS A 84 -6.90 25.07 -13.60
N LEU A 85 -6.69 24.72 -12.34
CA LEU A 85 -7.74 24.69 -11.32
C LEU A 85 -7.83 26.08 -10.69
N ALA A 86 -9.05 26.47 -10.31
CA ALA A 86 -9.32 27.67 -9.54
C ALA A 86 -10.06 27.33 -8.26
N LEU A 87 -10.06 28.21 -7.27
CA LEU A 87 -10.95 28.07 -6.11
C LEU A 87 -12.34 28.64 -6.44
N GLU A 88 -13.40 27.99 -5.94
CA GLU A 88 -14.78 28.43 -6.18
C GLU A 88 -15.45 29.01 -4.93
N GLY A 89 -15.61 30.34 -4.91
CA GLY A 89 -16.38 31.05 -3.90
C GLY A 89 -15.70 31.04 -2.53
N LYS A 90 -16.49 30.83 -1.46
CA LYS A 90 -15.97 30.67 -0.09
C LYS A 90 -15.50 29.23 0.22
N GLY A 91 -15.61 28.32 -0.74
CA GLY A 91 -15.20 26.94 -0.55
C GLY A 91 -13.77 26.74 -1.04
N ASP A 92 -12.92 26.13 -0.21
CA ASP A 92 -11.54 25.75 -0.56
C ASP A 92 -11.49 24.56 -1.54
N ASN A 93 -12.52 24.38 -2.36
CA ASN A 93 -12.60 23.26 -3.30
C ASN A 93 -12.08 23.69 -4.68
N PRO A 94 -11.06 22.97 -5.21
CA PRO A 94 -10.60 23.14 -6.57
C PRO A 94 -11.70 22.93 -7.61
N CYS A 95 -11.69 23.74 -8.67
CA CYS A 95 -12.64 23.65 -9.78
C CYS A 95 -11.98 23.89 -11.15
N ALA A 96 -12.41 23.14 -12.16
CA ALA A 96 -11.98 23.26 -13.55
C ALA A 96 -12.90 24.23 -14.32
N LYS A 97 -12.95 25.50 -13.92
CA LYS A 97 -13.91 26.49 -14.46
C LYS A 97 -13.80 26.69 -15.97
N ASP A 98 -12.58 26.88 -16.46
CA ASP A 98 -12.34 27.28 -17.86
C ASP A 98 -12.05 26.10 -18.79
N PHE A 99 -12.32 24.88 -18.34
CA PHE A 99 -12.06 23.67 -19.12
C PHE A 99 -13.35 22.92 -19.48
N PRO A 100 -13.45 22.34 -20.69
CA PRO A 100 -14.62 21.57 -21.07
C PRO A 100 -14.87 20.40 -20.11
N GLN A 101 -15.99 20.45 -19.37
CA GLN A 101 -16.36 19.43 -18.38
C GLN A 101 -16.37 18.01 -18.96
N LYS A 102 -16.73 17.87 -20.24
CA LYS A 102 -16.67 16.59 -20.96
C LYS A 102 -15.27 15.98 -20.93
N LEU A 103 -14.21 16.79 -21.11
CA LEU A 103 -12.83 16.31 -21.07
C LEU A 103 -12.39 15.96 -19.66
N VAL A 104 -12.84 16.69 -18.63
CA VAL A 104 -12.64 16.32 -17.21
C VAL A 104 -13.23 14.94 -16.92
N VAL A 105 -14.47 14.70 -17.37
CA VAL A 105 -15.15 13.41 -17.24
C VAL A 105 -14.37 12.31 -17.98
N GLU A 106 -13.88 12.59 -19.18
CA GLU A 106 -13.11 11.64 -19.99
C GLU A 106 -11.76 11.28 -19.35
N ILE A 107 -11.06 12.25 -18.75
CA ILE A 107 -9.86 12.00 -17.95
C ILE A 107 -10.19 11.05 -16.80
N GLY A 108 -11.23 11.36 -16.02
CA GLY A 108 -11.66 10.50 -14.91
C GLY A 108 -12.04 9.08 -15.34
N VAL A 109 -12.71 8.91 -16.48
CA VAL A 109 -13.02 7.58 -17.05
C VAL A 109 -11.75 6.79 -17.34
N ASN A 110 -10.77 7.40 -18.00
CA ASN A 110 -9.53 6.69 -18.34
C ASN A 110 -8.72 6.33 -17.09
N LEU A 111 -8.64 7.22 -16.09
CA LEU A 111 -7.99 6.92 -14.81
C LEU A 111 -8.71 5.77 -14.08
N LEU A 112 -10.04 5.80 -13.99
CA LEU A 112 -10.82 4.72 -13.36
C LEU A 112 -10.68 3.37 -14.07
N GLU A 113 -10.59 3.37 -15.40
CA GLU A 113 -10.35 2.13 -16.15
C GLU A 113 -8.94 1.56 -15.94
N ILE A 114 -7.92 2.41 -15.71
CA ILE A 114 -6.58 1.94 -15.30
C ILE A 114 -6.67 1.22 -13.94
N ASN A 115 -7.36 1.79 -12.96
CA ASN A 115 -7.60 1.12 -11.68
C ASN A 115 -8.36 -0.18 -11.85
N ARG A 116 -9.42 -0.18 -12.66
CA ARG A 116 -10.25 -1.36 -12.91
C ARG A 116 -9.46 -2.49 -13.58
N ALA A 117 -8.61 -2.16 -14.56
CA ALA A 117 -7.72 -3.12 -15.20
C ALA A 117 -6.71 -3.70 -14.19
N THR A 118 -6.16 -2.85 -13.33
CA THR A 118 -5.23 -3.24 -12.26
C THR A 118 -5.91 -4.18 -11.26
N ALA A 119 -7.10 -3.83 -10.77
CA ALA A 119 -7.89 -4.66 -9.87
C ALA A 119 -8.20 -6.04 -10.48
N ARG A 120 -8.62 -6.08 -11.75
CA ARG A 120 -8.85 -7.36 -12.46
C ARG A 120 -7.58 -8.19 -12.53
N MET A 121 -6.46 -7.59 -12.88
CA MET A 121 -5.16 -8.26 -12.93
C MET A 121 -4.80 -8.87 -11.59
N SER A 122 -4.89 -8.09 -10.51
CA SER A 122 -4.60 -8.52 -9.13
C SER A 122 -5.46 -9.71 -8.72
N PHE A 123 -6.77 -9.62 -8.96
CA PHE A 123 -7.71 -10.71 -8.73
C PHE A 123 -7.26 -12.00 -9.43
N TRP A 124 -6.90 -11.91 -10.71
CA TRP A 124 -6.49 -13.06 -11.50
C TRP A 124 -5.13 -13.63 -11.12
N LEU A 125 -4.19 -12.80 -10.66
CA LEU A 125 -2.91 -13.28 -10.13
C LEU A 125 -3.11 -14.06 -8.82
N MET A 126 -3.97 -13.56 -7.93
CA MET A 126 -4.34 -14.25 -6.69
C MET A 126 -5.08 -15.56 -6.99
N MET A 127 -5.98 -15.56 -7.97
CA MET A 127 -6.66 -16.75 -8.47
C MET A 127 -5.67 -17.78 -9.02
N LYS A 128 -4.76 -17.34 -9.91
CA LYS A 128 -3.75 -18.19 -10.54
C LYS A 128 -2.83 -18.84 -9.51
N LYS A 129 -2.38 -18.09 -8.49
CA LYS A 129 -1.58 -18.60 -7.37
C LYS A 129 -2.27 -19.77 -6.66
N ASN A 130 -3.58 -19.67 -6.40
CA ASN A 130 -4.34 -20.75 -5.79
C ASN A 130 -4.56 -21.94 -6.76
N MET A 131 -4.70 -21.66 -8.06
CA MET A 131 -4.84 -22.67 -9.11
C MET A 131 -3.55 -23.43 -9.43
N SER A 132 -2.37 -22.87 -9.13
CA SER A 132 -1.06 -23.51 -9.38
C SER A 132 -0.33 -23.95 -8.11
N GLY A 133 -0.83 -23.60 -6.91
CA GLY A 133 -0.19 -23.91 -5.64
C GLY A 133 -0.29 -25.38 -5.20
N LYS A 134 0.30 -25.69 -4.04
CA LYS A 134 0.31 -27.04 -3.43
C LYS A 134 -1.09 -27.63 -3.24
N ASN A 135 -2.10 -26.78 -2.99
CA ASN A 135 -3.49 -27.18 -2.81
C ASN A 135 -4.35 -27.03 -4.09
N SER A 136 -3.72 -26.91 -5.25
CA SER A 136 -4.40 -26.61 -6.51
C SER A 136 -5.48 -27.62 -6.90
N ALA A 137 -5.29 -28.91 -6.62
CA ALA A 137 -6.29 -29.94 -6.93
C ALA A 137 -7.60 -29.73 -6.14
N ASN A 138 -7.48 -29.46 -4.82
CA ASN A 138 -8.63 -29.17 -3.96
C ASN A 138 -9.30 -27.86 -4.37
N PHE A 139 -8.51 -26.81 -4.61
CA PHE A 139 -9.04 -25.53 -5.06
C PHE A 139 -9.78 -25.64 -6.41
N LYS A 140 -9.23 -26.37 -7.39
CA LYS A 140 -9.89 -26.65 -8.68
C LYS A 140 -11.19 -27.44 -8.51
N ALA A 141 -11.24 -28.40 -7.58
CA ALA A 141 -12.46 -29.16 -7.30
C ALA A 141 -13.56 -28.26 -6.71
N LYS A 142 -13.22 -27.44 -5.70
CA LYS A 142 -14.12 -26.43 -5.12
C LYS A 142 -14.57 -25.41 -6.16
N MET A 143 -13.66 -24.94 -7.02
CA MET A 143 -14.00 -24.00 -8.09
C MET A 143 -15.03 -24.58 -9.06
N LYS A 144 -14.89 -25.85 -9.46
CA LYS A 144 -15.90 -26.53 -10.29
C LYS A 144 -17.27 -26.59 -9.60
N GLU A 145 -17.28 -26.83 -8.29
CA GLU A 145 -18.51 -26.82 -7.50
C GLU A 145 -19.14 -25.41 -7.44
N TRP A 146 -18.36 -24.38 -7.12
CA TRP A 146 -18.82 -23.00 -7.06
C TRP A 146 -19.33 -22.49 -8.42
N LEU A 147 -18.67 -22.86 -9.52
CA LEU A 147 -19.15 -22.57 -10.87
C LEU A 147 -20.49 -23.25 -11.18
N ARG A 148 -20.68 -24.49 -10.72
CA ARG A 148 -21.97 -25.20 -10.83
C ARG A 148 -23.05 -24.54 -9.97
N GLU A 149 -22.74 -24.12 -8.76
CA GLU A 149 -23.66 -23.38 -7.88
C GLU A 149 -24.09 -22.04 -8.51
N SER A 150 -23.14 -21.31 -9.13
CA SER A 150 -23.41 -20.03 -9.79
C SER A 150 -24.43 -20.18 -10.93
N LYS A 151 -24.28 -21.21 -11.77
CA LYS A 151 -25.20 -21.49 -12.89
C LYS A 151 -26.64 -21.76 -12.45
N ASN A 152 -26.85 -22.20 -11.21
CA ASN A 152 -28.17 -22.49 -10.65
C ASN A 152 -28.84 -21.25 -10.01
N GLY A 153 -28.40 -20.02 -10.35
CA GLY A 153 -28.95 -18.78 -9.82
C GLY A 153 -28.47 -18.41 -8.41
N ARG A 154 -27.49 -19.13 -7.85
CA ARG A 154 -26.90 -18.84 -6.52
C ARG A 154 -25.54 -18.13 -6.61
N GLY A 155 -25.36 -17.26 -7.62
CA GLY A 155 -24.09 -16.60 -7.93
C GLY A 155 -23.47 -15.81 -6.76
N SER A 156 -24.30 -15.15 -5.94
CA SER A 156 -23.84 -14.36 -4.79
C SER A 156 -23.18 -15.20 -3.68
N GLY A 157 -23.60 -16.46 -3.52
CA GLY A 157 -22.98 -17.37 -2.54
C GLY A 157 -21.65 -17.93 -3.04
N ALA A 158 -21.56 -18.22 -4.35
CA ALA A 158 -20.35 -18.74 -4.97
C ALA A 158 -19.22 -17.70 -4.98
N SER A 159 -19.53 -16.43 -5.27
CA SER A 159 -18.51 -15.36 -5.29
C SER A 159 -17.85 -15.17 -3.93
N ARG A 160 -18.63 -15.11 -2.83
CA ARG A 160 -18.06 -14.99 -1.49
C ARG A 160 -17.13 -16.15 -1.12
N LYS A 161 -17.53 -17.40 -1.41
CA LYS A 161 -16.68 -18.57 -1.16
C LYS A 161 -15.37 -18.51 -1.95
N ILE A 162 -15.41 -18.00 -3.17
CA ILE A 162 -14.22 -17.79 -4.00
C ILE A 162 -13.31 -16.74 -3.35
N LEU A 163 -13.86 -15.57 -2.99
CA LEU A 163 -13.13 -14.47 -2.36
C LEU A 163 -12.43 -14.91 -1.06
N GLU A 164 -13.16 -15.60 -0.18
CA GLU A 164 -12.61 -16.17 1.06
C GLU A 164 -11.47 -17.17 0.77
N ALA A 165 -11.62 -17.99 -0.27
CA ALA A 165 -10.62 -18.98 -0.61
C ALA A 165 -9.36 -18.41 -1.27
N ILE A 166 -9.47 -17.29 -2.00
CA ILE A 166 -8.31 -16.58 -2.56
C ILE A 166 -7.67 -15.62 -1.55
N GLY A 167 -8.41 -15.23 -0.50
CA GLY A 167 -7.97 -14.29 0.52
C GLY A 167 -8.16 -12.82 0.13
N CYS A 168 -9.17 -12.51 -0.68
CA CYS A 168 -9.56 -11.15 -1.06
C CYS A 168 -10.80 -10.71 -0.28
N GLY A 169 -10.98 -9.40 -0.09
CA GLY A 169 -12.17 -8.87 0.54
C GLY A 169 -13.36 -8.73 -0.42
N ASP A 170 -14.50 -8.31 0.12
CA ASP A 170 -15.77 -8.15 -0.60
C ASP A 170 -15.72 -7.08 -1.71
N GLU A 171 -14.73 -6.20 -1.71
CA GLU A 171 -14.46 -5.22 -2.77
C GLU A 171 -14.22 -5.87 -4.14
N TYR A 172 -13.72 -7.11 -4.16
CA TYR A 172 -13.50 -7.88 -5.39
C TYR A 172 -14.74 -8.63 -5.88
N LYS A 173 -15.87 -8.49 -5.19
CA LYS A 173 -17.09 -9.26 -5.48
C LYS A 173 -17.63 -9.03 -6.88
N GLU A 174 -17.67 -7.79 -7.34
CA GLU A 174 -18.17 -7.47 -8.69
C GLU A 174 -17.27 -8.07 -9.78
N ILE A 175 -15.95 -8.03 -9.60
CA ILE A 175 -14.98 -8.68 -10.51
C ILE A 175 -15.19 -10.20 -10.51
N CYS A 176 -15.42 -10.79 -9.33
CA CYS A 176 -15.71 -12.21 -9.21
C CYS A 176 -17.06 -12.58 -9.86
N ILE A 177 -18.09 -11.72 -9.75
CA ILE A 177 -19.38 -11.93 -10.40
C ILE A 177 -19.23 -11.84 -11.92
N GLU A 178 -18.51 -10.84 -12.42
CA GLU A 178 -18.19 -10.69 -13.85
C GLU A 178 -17.53 -11.98 -14.39
N MET A 179 -16.60 -12.56 -13.64
CA MET A 179 -15.99 -13.86 -13.98
C MET A 179 -16.98 -15.03 -14.00
N LEU A 180 -17.93 -15.04 -13.06
CA LEU A 180 -18.90 -16.13 -12.92
C LEU A 180 -20.05 -16.06 -13.93
N GLN A 181 -20.30 -14.89 -14.53
CA GLN A 181 -21.25 -14.71 -15.61
C GLN A 181 -20.77 -15.45 -16.87
N GLN A 182 -21.71 -15.89 -17.72
CA GLN A 182 -21.40 -16.83 -18.79
C GLN A 182 -20.31 -16.29 -19.73
N PRO A 183 -19.38 -17.16 -20.18
CA PRO A 183 -18.20 -16.73 -20.91
C PRO A 183 -18.55 -16.09 -22.26
N ASP A 184 -19.74 -16.28 -22.82
CA ASP A 184 -20.16 -15.73 -24.12
C ASP A 184 -20.60 -14.25 -24.04
N THR A 185 -20.92 -13.73 -22.85
CA THR A 185 -21.42 -12.35 -22.68
C THR A 185 -20.35 -11.33 -22.30
N VAL A 186 -19.18 -11.75 -21.83
CA VAL A 186 -18.10 -10.84 -21.39
C VAL A 186 -16.78 -11.21 -22.06
N SER A 187 -16.55 -10.68 -23.27
CA SER A 187 -15.34 -10.93 -24.07
C SER A 187 -14.03 -10.63 -23.32
N ASN A 188 -14.06 -9.62 -22.44
CA ASN A 188 -12.90 -9.18 -21.68
C ASN A 188 -12.51 -10.15 -20.56
N ALA A 189 -13.45 -10.85 -19.91
CA ALA A 189 -13.10 -11.78 -18.83
C ALA A 189 -12.22 -12.94 -19.33
N ARG A 190 -12.44 -13.40 -20.57
CA ARG A 190 -11.66 -14.49 -21.19
C ARG A 190 -10.19 -14.14 -21.40
N SER A 191 -9.89 -12.90 -21.79
CA SER A 191 -8.49 -12.49 -22.00
C SER A 191 -7.74 -12.50 -20.69
N TYR A 192 -8.34 -12.02 -19.59
CA TYR A 192 -7.73 -12.05 -18.27
C TYR A 192 -7.56 -13.47 -17.68
N ILE A 193 -8.49 -14.39 -17.97
CA ILE A 193 -8.34 -15.81 -17.59
C ILE A 193 -7.09 -16.43 -18.24
N LYS A 194 -6.89 -16.14 -19.54
CA LYS A 194 -5.82 -16.74 -20.33
C LYS A 194 -4.46 -16.12 -20.00
N ASP A 195 -4.40 -14.79 -20.01
CA ASP A 195 -3.19 -14.01 -19.76
C ASP A 195 -3.55 -12.66 -19.12
N PRO A 196 -3.64 -12.61 -17.77
CA PRO A 196 -4.08 -11.41 -17.05
C PRO A 196 -3.12 -10.24 -17.23
N MET A 197 -1.82 -10.50 -17.38
CA MET A 197 -0.80 -9.47 -17.54
C MET A 197 -0.95 -8.79 -18.91
N SER A 198 -1.04 -9.58 -19.99
CA SER A 198 -1.22 -9.01 -21.33
C SER A 198 -2.57 -8.30 -21.48
N ALA A 199 -3.64 -8.85 -20.90
CA ALA A 199 -4.97 -8.24 -20.95
C ALA A 199 -5.01 -6.89 -20.21
N ALA A 200 -4.43 -6.83 -19.01
CA ALA A 200 -4.30 -5.60 -18.24
C ALA A 200 -3.46 -4.57 -18.99
N ARG A 201 -2.29 -4.97 -19.51
CA ARG A 201 -1.40 -4.11 -20.29
C ARG A 201 -2.11 -3.45 -21.46
N LEU A 202 -2.87 -4.21 -22.25
CA LEU A 202 -3.61 -3.67 -23.40
C LEU A 202 -4.70 -2.69 -22.97
N ALA A 203 -5.41 -2.99 -21.88
CA ALA A 203 -6.45 -2.10 -21.34
C ALA A 203 -5.85 -0.79 -20.84
N ILE A 204 -4.78 -0.87 -20.04
CA ILE A 204 -4.06 0.27 -19.49
C ILE A 204 -3.45 1.12 -20.61
N GLN A 205 -2.81 0.50 -21.60
CA GLN A 205 -2.22 1.22 -22.73
C GLN A 205 -3.28 2.01 -23.50
N LYS A 206 -4.44 1.40 -23.76
CA LYS A 206 -5.55 2.09 -24.43
C LYS A 206 -5.98 3.35 -23.64
N CYS A 207 -6.05 3.26 -22.32
CA CYS A 207 -6.38 4.40 -21.47
C CYS A 207 -5.29 5.48 -21.49
N ILE A 208 -4.02 5.08 -21.44
CA ILE A 208 -2.87 5.99 -21.55
C ILE A 208 -2.87 6.69 -22.92
N ASP A 209 -3.08 5.98 -24.02
CA ASP A 209 -3.16 6.55 -25.38
C ASP A 209 -4.28 7.59 -25.48
N ASN A 210 -5.41 7.35 -24.83
CA ASN A 210 -6.51 8.32 -24.79
C ASN A 210 -6.16 9.54 -23.94
N LEU A 211 -5.52 9.35 -22.77
CA LEU A 211 -5.04 10.46 -21.96
C LEU A 211 -4.01 11.29 -22.73
N ILE A 212 -3.05 10.66 -23.41
CA ILE A 212 -2.05 11.35 -24.23
C ILE A 212 -2.73 12.21 -25.29
N LYS A 213 -3.77 11.72 -25.98
CA LYS A 213 -4.52 12.53 -26.96
C LYS A 213 -5.12 13.77 -26.32
N ILE A 214 -5.73 13.64 -25.14
CA ILE A 214 -6.29 14.78 -24.41
C ILE A 214 -5.18 15.75 -24.01
N TYR A 215 -4.08 15.27 -23.43
CA TYR A 215 -2.99 16.12 -22.89
C TYR A 215 -2.13 16.76 -23.99
N SER A 216 -2.01 16.11 -25.16
CA SER A 216 -1.17 16.61 -26.26
C SER A 216 -1.62 17.94 -26.85
N ALA A 217 -2.89 18.32 -26.66
CA ALA A 217 -3.46 19.55 -27.17
C ALA A 217 -3.40 20.73 -26.18
N HIS A 218 -2.86 20.52 -24.97
CA HIS A 218 -3.00 21.46 -23.86
C HIS A 218 -1.70 21.62 -23.07
N LEU A 219 -1.52 22.80 -22.48
CA LEU A 219 -0.51 23.01 -21.43
C LEU A 219 -0.81 22.10 -20.23
N GLN A 220 0.23 21.62 -19.57
CA GLN A 220 0.12 20.70 -18.46
C GLN A 220 0.47 21.42 -17.16
N TYR A 221 -0.29 21.15 -16.10
CA TYR A 221 -0.12 21.81 -14.81
C TYR A 221 0.02 20.73 -13.74
N LEU A 222 1.15 20.73 -13.05
CA LEU A 222 1.39 19.84 -11.93
C LEU A 222 0.96 20.49 -10.62
N TYR A 223 0.08 19.78 -9.93
CA TYR A 223 -0.36 20.11 -8.59
C TYR A 223 0.19 19.08 -7.63
N LEU A 224 0.64 19.56 -6.48
CA LEU A 224 0.78 18.72 -5.33
C LEU A 224 -0.59 18.49 -4.68
N VAL A 225 -0.80 17.30 -4.16
CA VAL A 225 -2.06 16.90 -3.53
C VAL A 225 -1.85 16.85 -2.03
N ASP A 226 -2.66 17.59 -1.27
CA ASP A 226 -2.74 17.45 0.19
C ASP A 226 -3.16 16.02 0.48
N GLU A 227 -2.21 15.20 0.93
CA GLU A 227 -2.41 13.78 1.10
C GLU A 227 -3.28 13.46 2.32
N TYR A 228 -3.55 14.42 3.21
CA TYR A 228 -4.56 14.23 4.24
C TYR A 228 -5.96 14.40 3.66
N ASN A 229 -6.22 15.50 2.95
CA ASN A 229 -7.56 15.84 2.44
C ASN A 229 -7.90 15.18 1.10
N GLY A 230 -6.89 14.85 0.29
CA GLY A 230 -7.03 14.28 -1.05
C GLY A 230 -7.43 15.34 -2.08
N VAL A 231 -6.97 16.57 -1.90
CA VAL A 231 -7.32 17.71 -2.74
C VAL A 231 -6.04 18.35 -3.29
N PRO A 232 -6.01 18.77 -4.57
CA PRO A 232 -4.95 19.60 -5.11
C PRO A 232 -4.78 20.87 -4.27
N VAL A 233 -3.55 21.22 -3.94
CA VAL A 233 -3.25 22.48 -3.25
C VAL A 233 -3.24 23.60 -4.30
N ILE A 234 -4.04 24.64 -4.03
CA ILE A 234 -4.09 25.87 -4.82
C ILE A 234 -3.79 27.00 -3.85
N ILE A 235 -2.77 27.78 -4.15
CA ILE A 235 -2.39 28.96 -3.38
C ILE A 235 -3.10 30.14 -4.05
N ASP A 236 -4.06 30.75 -3.36
CA ASP A 236 -4.82 31.90 -3.89
C ASP A 236 -4.06 33.22 -3.67
N ARG A 237 -3.15 33.24 -2.68
CA ARG A 237 -2.11 34.24 -2.40
C ARG A 237 -1.01 33.64 -1.53
N PRO A 238 0.29 33.92 -1.76
CA PRO A 238 1.35 33.45 -0.88
C PRO A 238 1.13 34.01 0.54
N THR A 239 0.93 33.12 1.52
CA THR A 239 0.68 33.50 2.91
C THR A 239 1.96 33.84 3.67
N ARG A 240 3.12 33.67 3.04
CA ARG A 240 4.40 34.03 3.64
C ARG A 240 4.66 35.53 3.55
N THR A 241 4.14 36.23 4.57
CA THR A 241 4.68 37.51 5.02
C THR A 241 6.08 37.29 5.62
N ILE A 242 7.07 36.91 4.80
CA ILE A 242 8.47 36.98 5.20
C ILE A 242 8.90 38.42 4.95
N SER A 243 8.50 39.30 5.88
CA SER A 243 9.03 40.66 5.94
C SER A 243 10.46 40.60 6.51
N PHE A 244 11.43 40.25 5.68
CA PHE A 244 12.82 40.61 5.94
C PHE A 244 13.24 41.64 4.90
N THR A 245 12.77 42.87 5.12
CA THR A 245 13.48 44.12 4.78
C THR A 245 14.36 44.07 3.54
N ASP A 246 13.78 44.10 2.36
CA ASP A 246 14.39 44.74 1.20
C ASP A 246 13.29 45.20 0.22
N ASP A 247 13.17 46.51 0.03
CA ASP A 247 12.05 47.20 -0.65
C ASP A 247 12.05 47.02 -2.20
N HIS A 248 12.65 45.95 -2.74
CA HIS A 248 12.96 45.85 -4.18
C HIS A 248 12.76 44.49 -4.85
N LEU A 249 11.88 43.60 -4.36
CA LEU A 249 11.52 42.39 -5.12
C LEU A 249 10.09 42.47 -5.64
N ASP A 250 10.01 42.91 -6.90
CA ASP A 250 8.88 42.78 -7.79
C ASP A 250 8.49 41.28 -7.93
N ASP A 251 7.19 40.99 -7.81
CA ASP A 251 6.51 39.76 -8.23
C ASP A 251 7.22 38.43 -7.93
N GLU A 252 7.18 37.96 -6.67
CA GLU A 252 7.37 36.52 -6.41
C GLU A 252 6.20 35.75 -7.05
N ASP A 253 6.40 35.33 -8.29
CA ASP A 253 5.46 34.51 -9.06
C ASP A 253 5.09 33.24 -8.26
N GLU A 254 3.78 33.00 -8.11
CA GLU A 254 3.25 31.78 -7.50
C GLU A 254 3.77 30.55 -8.27
N LEU A 255 4.64 29.76 -7.63
CA LEU A 255 5.29 28.62 -8.29
C LEU A 255 4.31 27.49 -8.65
N TYR A 256 3.25 27.32 -7.85
CA TYR A 256 2.29 26.25 -8.03
C TYR A 256 0.95 26.77 -8.58
N PRO A 257 0.35 26.08 -9.56
CA PRO A 257 0.82 24.84 -10.18
C PRO A 257 2.04 25.03 -11.09
N ILE A 258 2.95 24.05 -11.09
CA ILE A 258 4.11 24.08 -11.98
C ILE A 258 3.60 23.85 -13.41
N GLU A 259 3.85 24.81 -14.29
CA GLU A 259 3.57 24.68 -15.71
C GLU A 259 4.63 23.79 -16.37
N ILE A 260 4.18 22.70 -16.99
CA ILE A 260 5.01 21.71 -17.65
C ILE A 260 4.77 21.81 -19.15
N GLU A 261 5.86 21.91 -19.91
CA GLU A 261 5.78 21.85 -21.36
C GLU A 261 5.15 20.54 -21.83
N PRO A 262 4.21 20.57 -22.79
CA PRO A 262 3.53 19.37 -23.25
C PRO A 262 4.51 18.35 -23.85
N ASN A 263 4.89 17.35 -23.07
CA ASN A 263 5.71 16.24 -23.49
C ASN A 263 4.99 14.92 -23.19
N THR A 264 4.44 14.32 -24.22
CA THR A 264 3.64 13.08 -24.11
C THR A 264 4.47 11.91 -23.61
N ARG A 265 5.78 11.87 -23.90
CA ARG A 265 6.69 10.83 -23.43
C ARG A 265 6.96 10.96 -21.94
N HIS A 266 7.19 12.19 -21.46
CA HIS A 266 7.36 12.48 -20.04
C HIS A 266 6.10 12.19 -19.25
N PHE A 267 4.95 12.61 -19.77
CA PHE A 267 3.66 12.27 -19.19
C PHE A 267 3.48 10.75 -19.05
N GLN A 268 3.66 10.01 -20.15
CA GLN A 268 3.48 8.55 -20.19
C GLN A 268 4.45 7.78 -19.28
N ASN A 269 5.76 8.02 -19.44
CA ASN A 269 6.79 7.14 -18.88
C ASN A 269 7.17 7.53 -17.45
N PHE A 270 6.93 8.78 -17.06
CA PHE A 270 7.36 9.29 -15.76
C PHE A 270 6.19 9.68 -14.87
N PHE A 271 5.25 10.50 -15.36
CA PHE A 271 4.20 11.03 -14.48
C PHE A 271 3.01 10.10 -14.26
N ILE A 272 2.58 9.32 -15.27
CA ILE A 272 1.45 8.37 -15.13
C ILE A 272 1.59 7.45 -13.91
N PRO A 273 2.76 6.86 -13.61
CA PRO A 273 2.99 6.10 -12.38
C PRO A 273 2.54 6.84 -11.10
N PHE A 274 3.01 8.07 -10.91
CA PHE A 274 2.70 8.89 -9.74
C PHE A 274 1.25 9.37 -9.72
N VAL A 275 0.72 9.78 -10.87
CA VAL A 275 -0.69 10.17 -11.04
C VAL A 275 -1.61 9.02 -10.64
N ASN A 276 -1.29 7.80 -11.06
CA ASN A 276 -2.10 6.63 -10.74
C ASN A 276 -2.03 6.25 -9.25
N ILE A 277 -0.84 6.29 -8.64
CA ILE A 277 -0.66 6.09 -7.19
C ILE A 277 -1.48 7.13 -6.41
N SER A 278 -1.41 8.39 -6.81
CA SER A 278 -2.14 9.49 -6.19
C SER A 278 -3.64 9.30 -6.32
N MET A 279 -4.14 8.96 -7.51
CA MET A 279 -5.55 8.70 -7.75
C MET A 279 -6.08 7.55 -6.90
N MET A 280 -5.34 6.45 -6.80
CA MET A 280 -5.70 5.31 -5.95
C MET A 280 -5.69 5.66 -4.46
N SER A 281 -4.70 6.43 -4.00
CA SER A 281 -4.65 6.93 -2.61
C SER A 281 -5.84 7.84 -2.29
N VAL A 282 -6.18 8.75 -3.20
CA VAL A 282 -7.29 9.70 -3.05
C VAL A 282 -8.64 8.99 -3.07
N THR A 283 -8.87 8.09 -4.04
CA THR A 283 -10.11 7.31 -4.13
C THR A 283 -10.29 6.33 -2.96
N ALA A 284 -9.21 5.89 -2.31
CA ALA A 284 -9.32 5.05 -1.11
C ALA A 284 -9.93 5.77 0.11
N LYS A 285 -10.06 7.10 0.06
CA LYS A 285 -10.64 7.91 1.14
C LYS A 285 -12.16 8.01 1.05
N ASP A 286 -12.68 8.56 -0.05
CA ASP A 286 -14.12 8.80 -0.25
C ASP A 286 -14.59 8.40 -1.67
N GLY A 287 -13.90 7.44 -2.29
CA GLY A 287 -14.28 6.87 -3.58
C GLY A 287 -14.33 7.91 -4.71
N LEU A 288 -15.45 7.93 -5.43
CA LEU A 288 -15.65 8.81 -6.58
C LEU A 288 -15.78 10.29 -6.21
N ASN A 289 -16.17 10.61 -4.97
CA ASN A 289 -16.22 12.00 -4.51
C ASN A 289 -14.82 12.61 -4.44
N SER A 290 -13.84 11.87 -3.90
CA SER A 290 -12.46 12.36 -3.86
C SER A 290 -11.87 12.50 -5.25
N LEU A 291 -12.19 11.61 -6.21
CA LEU A 291 -11.78 11.77 -7.61
C LEU A 291 -12.39 13.01 -8.26
N LYS A 292 -13.69 13.26 -7.99
CA LYS A 292 -14.38 14.47 -8.44
C LYS A 292 -13.63 15.72 -7.99
N THR A 293 -13.29 15.81 -6.70
CA THR A 293 -12.53 16.93 -6.15
C THR A 293 -11.11 17.01 -6.71
N LEU A 294 -10.43 15.87 -6.88
CA LEU A 294 -9.08 15.79 -7.45
C LEU A 294 -9.01 16.39 -8.86
N LEU A 295 -10.04 16.17 -9.67
CA LEU A 295 -10.14 16.68 -11.04
C LEU A 295 -10.86 18.04 -11.14
N GLY A 296 -11.24 18.65 -10.02
CA GLY A 296 -11.97 19.91 -10.00
C GLY A 296 -13.34 19.87 -10.67
N LEU A 297 -14.01 18.72 -10.68
CA LEU A 297 -15.35 18.57 -11.22
C LEU A 297 -16.36 19.14 -10.21
N THR A 298 -17.19 20.11 -10.59
CA THR A 298 -18.14 20.75 -9.66
C THR A 298 -19.52 20.07 -9.66
N SER A 299 -19.90 19.46 -10.79
CA SER A 299 -21.17 18.75 -10.98
C SER A 299 -21.29 17.46 -10.18
N GLU A 300 -22.47 16.83 -10.19
CA GLU A 300 -22.64 15.48 -9.64
C GLU A 300 -21.69 14.46 -10.30
N ILE A 301 -21.44 13.34 -9.60
CA ILE A 301 -20.63 12.24 -10.12
C ILE A 301 -21.27 11.71 -11.43
N PRO A 302 -20.53 11.73 -12.56
CA PRO A 302 -21.03 11.23 -13.83
C PRO A 302 -21.45 9.76 -13.75
N GLU A 303 -22.54 9.39 -14.41
CA GLU A 303 -23.04 8.00 -14.38
C GLU A 303 -22.00 7.00 -14.92
N CYS A 304 -21.26 7.38 -15.95
CA CYS A 304 -20.19 6.56 -16.51
C CYS A 304 -19.05 6.27 -15.52
N TRP A 305 -18.86 7.08 -14.48
CA TRP A 305 -17.91 6.78 -13.40
C TRP A 305 -18.49 5.77 -12.40
N LYS A 306 -19.79 5.82 -12.13
CA LYS A 306 -20.47 4.88 -11.22
C LYS A 306 -20.38 3.45 -11.74
N ASP A 307 -20.49 3.26 -13.04
CA ASP A 307 -20.30 1.96 -13.71
C ASP A 307 -18.88 1.38 -13.51
N LEU A 308 -17.90 2.25 -13.24
CA LEU A 308 -16.50 1.89 -13.03
C LEU A 308 -16.12 1.74 -11.54
N SER A 309 -17.06 2.00 -10.62
CA SER A 309 -16.84 1.87 -9.18
C SER A 309 -16.40 0.45 -8.75
N SER A 310 -16.74 -0.57 -9.54
CA SER A 310 -16.27 -1.95 -9.36
C SER A 310 -14.74 -2.11 -9.38
N GLY A 311 -14.01 -1.16 -9.96
CA GLY A 311 -12.54 -1.12 -9.94
C GLY A 311 -11.94 -0.42 -8.72
N LEU A 312 -12.76 0.24 -7.89
CA LEU A 312 -12.32 0.95 -6.69
C LEU A 312 -12.20 -0.01 -5.50
N ILE A 313 -11.23 -0.92 -5.61
CA ILE A 313 -10.95 -1.93 -4.60
C ILE A 313 -10.13 -1.39 -3.43
N HIS A 314 -9.47 -0.24 -3.60
CA HIS A 314 -8.66 0.36 -2.55
C HIS A 314 -9.54 1.11 -1.57
N LYS A 315 -9.39 0.77 -0.29
CA LYS A 315 -10.05 1.45 0.83
C LYS A 315 -9.00 1.77 1.88
N SER A 316 -9.23 2.84 2.62
CA SER A 316 -8.36 3.25 3.72
C SER A 316 -8.19 2.17 4.79
N ASP A 317 -9.10 1.21 4.93
CA ASP A 317 -9.01 0.10 5.90
C ASP A 317 -8.36 -1.17 5.33
N GLN A 318 -7.91 -1.18 4.07
CA GLN A 318 -7.38 -2.38 3.42
C GLN A 318 -5.98 -2.18 2.82
N PRO A 319 -4.95 -2.87 3.35
CA PRO A 319 -3.57 -2.75 2.89
C PRO A 319 -3.26 -3.50 1.58
N SER A 320 -4.28 -4.06 0.91
CA SER A 320 -4.17 -4.94 -0.27
C SER A 320 -3.49 -4.29 -1.49
N SER A 321 -3.32 -2.96 -1.48
CA SER A 321 -3.00 -2.17 -2.67
C SER A 321 -1.57 -2.34 -3.19
N VAL A 322 -0.58 -2.50 -2.32
CA VAL A 322 0.83 -2.28 -2.71
C VAL A 322 1.37 -3.30 -3.72
N ALA A 323 1.05 -4.57 -3.56
CA ALA A 323 1.53 -5.61 -4.48
C ALA A 323 0.94 -5.44 -5.90
N GLU A 324 -0.27 -4.90 -5.98
CA GLU A 324 -0.98 -4.65 -7.23
C GLU A 324 -0.31 -3.53 -8.03
N PHE A 325 0.15 -2.50 -7.34
CA PHE A 325 0.90 -1.39 -7.93
C PHE A 325 2.26 -1.80 -8.46
N ALA A 326 3.00 -2.63 -7.71
CA ALA A 326 4.30 -3.11 -8.19
C ALA A 326 4.13 -3.89 -9.51
N VAL A 327 3.08 -4.70 -9.60
CA VAL A 327 2.74 -5.42 -10.83
C VAL A 327 2.30 -4.45 -11.94
N LEU A 328 1.51 -3.42 -11.63
CA LEU A 328 1.14 -2.39 -12.60
C LEU A 328 2.36 -1.66 -13.15
N GLN A 329 3.28 -1.21 -12.29
CA GLN A 329 4.51 -0.56 -12.74
C GLN A 329 5.38 -1.50 -13.56
N ASP A 330 5.48 -2.77 -13.19
CA ASP A 330 6.13 -3.77 -14.04
C ASP A 330 5.48 -3.89 -15.42
N VAL A 331 4.15 -3.80 -15.50
CA VAL A 331 3.41 -3.83 -16.77
C VAL A 331 3.70 -2.58 -17.61
N LEU A 332 3.81 -1.41 -16.97
CA LEU A 332 4.13 -0.15 -17.62
C LEU A 332 5.61 -0.11 -18.08
N ARG A 333 6.55 -0.54 -17.24
CA ARG A 333 8.00 -0.59 -17.55
C ARG A 333 8.36 -1.59 -18.65
N LYS A 334 7.66 -2.73 -18.71
CA LYS A 334 7.83 -3.76 -19.77
C LYS A 334 7.22 -3.35 -21.11
N GLN A 335 6.79 -2.09 -21.25
CA GLN A 335 6.72 -1.44 -22.55
C GLN A 335 8.14 -1.20 -23.05
N ASP A 336 8.87 -2.28 -23.33
CA ASP A 336 9.93 -2.20 -24.30
C ASP A 336 9.23 -1.75 -25.58
N PHE A 337 9.36 -0.46 -25.88
CA PHE A 337 9.30 0.04 -27.24
C PHE A 337 10.38 -0.77 -27.95
N SER A 338 10.04 -1.97 -28.43
CA SER A 338 10.81 -2.62 -29.47
C SER A 338 10.93 -1.53 -30.52
N PRO A 339 12.12 -0.91 -30.71
CA PRO A 339 12.27 -0.03 -31.84
C PRO A 339 11.95 -0.94 -33.00
N SER A 340 10.85 -0.67 -33.69
CA SER A 340 10.61 -1.29 -34.98
C SER A 340 11.86 -0.94 -35.79
N ILE A 341 12.72 -1.94 -35.96
CA ILE A 341 14.00 -1.84 -36.62
C ILE A 341 13.72 -1.23 -37.99
N GLY A 342 14.13 0.02 -38.19
CA GLY A 342 14.03 0.69 -39.48
C GLY A 342 13.42 2.08 -39.43
N GLU A 343 14.05 3.01 -38.70
CA GLU A 343 14.20 4.39 -39.19
C GLU A 343 15.18 5.13 -38.27
N THR A 344 16.45 5.09 -38.64
CA THR A 344 17.48 6.04 -38.19
C THR A 344 17.08 7.43 -38.68
N ARG A 345 16.14 8.07 -37.99
CA ARG A 345 15.94 9.52 -38.11
C ARG A 345 17.01 10.19 -37.28
N THR A 346 18.04 10.66 -37.97
CA THR A 346 18.91 11.75 -37.49
C THR A 346 18.01 12.92 -37.14
N VAL A 347 17.73 13.10 -35.85
CA VAL A 347 17.03 14.27 -35.34
C VAL A 347 17.99 15.44 -35.46
N ASP A 348 17.71 16.34 -36.40
CA ASP A 348 18.40 17.63 -36.52
C ASP A 348 18.22 18.42 -35.21
N GLN A 349 19.31 18.54 -34.46
CA GLN A 349 19.45 19.38 -33.27
C GLN A 349 19.60 20.85 -33.66
N SER A 350 18.56 21.46 -34.23
CA SER A 350 18.54 22.91 -34.49
C SER A 350 17.38 23.61 -33.80
N SER A 351 17.48 23.71 -32.47
CA SER A 351 16.81 24.76 -31.71
C SER A 351 17.76 25.26 -30.62
N ILE A 352 18.67 26.16 -31.04
CA ILE A 352 19.45 26.99 -30.14
C ILE A 352 18.55 28.17 -29.77
N ARG A 353 17.78 28.02 -28.68
CA ARG A 353 17.33 29.17 -27.88
C ARG A 353 17.97 29.02 -26.51
N THR A 354 19.04 29.78 -26.32
CA THR A 354 19.55 30.29 -25.04
C THR A 354 19.34 29.41 -23.79
N GLY A 355 20.33 28.52 -23.56
CA GLY A 355 21.13 28.61 -22.34
C GLY A 355 20.54 28.08 -21.04
N VAL A 356 20.07 26.84 -21.04
CA VAL A 356 20.34 25.74 -20.08
C VAL A 356 19.53 24.58 -20.65
N ILE A 357 20.19 23.60 -21.27
CA ILE A 357 19.50 22.37 -21.66
C ILE A 357 19.17 21.69 -20.33
N SER A 358 17.89 21.73 -19.95
CA SER A 358 17.38 21.05 -18.77
C SER A 358 17.91 19.62 -18.72
N GLU A 359 18.60 19.27 -17.63
CA GLU A 359 19.19 17.95 -17.41
C GLU A 359 18.12 16.84 -17.53
N TRP A 360 16.89 17.17 -17.13
CA TRP A 360 15.70 16.31 -17.24
C TRP A 360 15.30 16.02 -18.70
N SER A 361 15.53 16.95 -19.63
CA SER A 361 15.18 16.78 -21.04
C SER A 361 16.15 15.87 -21.81
N MET A 362 17.34 15.62 -21.25
CA MET A 362 18.39 14.80 -21.86
C MET A 362 18.50 13.39 -21.26
N SER A 363 17.94 13.14 -20.07
CA SER A 363 18.03 11.83 -19.43
C SER A 363 17.27 10.78 -20.25
N THR A 364 18.00 9.79 -20.77
CA THR A 364 17.36 8.54 -21.21
C THR A 364 16.71 7.93 -19.98
N PHE A 365 15.37 7.85 -19.96
CA PHE A 365 14.62 7.20 -18.89
C PHE A 365 15.06 5.73 -18.78
N GLU A 366 16.01 5.46 -17.90
CA GLU A 366 16.35 4.10 -17.50
C GLU A 366 15.20 3.57 -16.63
N ASN A 367 14.73 2.36 -16.96
CA ASN A 367 13.65 1.72 -16.23
C ASN A 367 14.03 1.57 -14.74
N GLY A 368 13.19 2.07 -13.84
CA GLY A 368 13.41 2.00 -12.39
C GLY A 368 13.99 3.26 -11.74
N CYS A 369 14.32 4.29 -12.51
CA CYS A 369 14.83 5.57 -11.98
C CYS A 369 13.73 6.63 -11.79
N GLU A 370 12.45 6.25 -11.73
CA GLU A 370 11.34 7.22 -11.71
C GLU A 370 11.39 8.14 -10.47
N MET A 371 11.79 7.63 -9.31
CA MET A 371 11.95 8.46 -8.10
C MET A 371 13.10 9.47 -8.22
N GLU A 372 14.23 9.06 -8.79
CA GLU A 372 15.37 9.96 -9.01
C GLU A 372 14.99 11.09 -9.98
N HIS A 373 14.28 10.78 -11.06
CA HIS A 373 13.75 11.80 -11.98
C HIS A 373 12.76 12.75 -11.30
N LEU A 374 11.98 12.28 -10.31
CA LEU A 374 11.10 13.15 -9.52
C LEU A 374 11.89 14.11 -8.63
N GLU A 375 12.96 13.63 -8.01
CA GLU A 375 13.85 14.48 -7.23
C GLU A 375 14.57 15.52 -8.10
N ILE A 376 15.05 15.14 -9.29
CA ILE A 376 15.65 16.07 -10.27
C ILE A 376 14.61 17.09 -10.73
N PHE A 377 13.40 16.65 -11.05
CA PHE A 377 12.30 17.53 -11.45
C PHE A 377 12.03 18.60 -10.38
N PHE A 378 11.90 18.23 -9.11
CA PHE A 378 11.70 19.22 -8.06
C PHE A 378 12.93 20.09 -7.81
N ARG A 379 14.15 19.59 -7.97
CA ARG A 379 15.36 20.43 -7.88
C ARG A 379 15.39 21.53 -8.94
N GLU A 380 14.88 21.23 -10.14
CA GLU A 380 14.84 22.18 -11.25
C GLU A 380 13.67 23.17 -11.11
N TYR A 381 12.47 22.68 -10.79
CA TYR A 381 11.25 23.50 -10.78
C TYR A 381 10.92 24.11 -9.41
N ASP A 382 11.35 23.52 -8.30
CA ASP A 382 11.17 24.04 -6.93
C ASP A 382 12.48 23.94 -6.13
N PRO A 383 13.52 24.73 -6.50
CA PRO A 383 14.84 24.63 -5.88
C PRO A 383 14.83 25.00 -4.39
N VAL A 384 13.87 25.83 -3.97
CA VAL A 384 13.68 26.24 -2.57
C VAL A 384 12.87 25.21 -1.77
N ARG A 385 12.29 24.20 -2.44
CA ARG A 385 11.54 23.09 -1.83
C ARG A 385 10.35 23.57 -1.02
N MET A 386 9.68 24.59 -1.54
CA MET A 386 8.50 25.15 -0.91
C MET A 386 7.33 24.16 -0.90
N PHE A 387 7.29 23.27 -1.89
CA PHE A 387 6.30 22.21 -2.07
C PHE A 387 4.86 22.70 -1.84
N SER A 388 4.53 23.85 -2.42
CA SER A 388 3.23 24.51 -2.28
C SER A 388 2.84 24.78 -0.81
N GLU A 389 3.81 25.19 0.01
CA GLU A 389 3.70 25.39 1.46
C GLU A 389 3.30 24.13 2.25
N MET A 390 3.33 22.95 1.62
CA MET A 390 3.09 21.71 2.33
C MET A 390 4.30 21.29 3.14
N ARG A 391 4.05 20.57 4.22
CA ARG A 391 5.09 19.96 5.03
C ARG A 391 4.86 18.48 5.20
N ARG A 392 5.96 17.77 5.36
CA ARG A 392 5.97 16.35 5.63
C ARG A 392 5.58 16.09 7.08
N VAL A 393 4.64 15.18 7.31
CA VAL A 393 4.15 14.80 8.64
C VAL A 393 4.39 13.33 8.88
N ALA A 394 5.10 13.00 9.96
CA ALA A 394 5.44 11.63 10.32
C ALA A 394 5.06 11.31 11.77
N GLY A 395 4.76 10.03 12.02
CA GLY A 395 4.61 9.52 13.38
C GLY A 395 5.96 9.10 13.96
N PHE A 396 6.14 9.18 15.28
CA PHE A 396 7.42 8.87 15.96
C PHE A 396 7.98 7.45 15.73
N LYS A 397 7.12 6.48 15.37
CA LYS A 397 7.50 5.05 15.23
C LYS A 397 7.50 4.56 13.79
N ASN A 398 6.87 5.29 12.89
CA ASN A 398 6.60 4.84 11.53
C ASN A 398 7.42 5.69 10.58
N GLY A 399 8.33 5.07 9.82
CA GLY A 399 9.11 5.76 8.78
C GLY A 399 8.30 6.19 7.56
N ASN A 400 6.97 6.12 7.62
CA ASN A 400 6.07 6.59 6.57
C ASN A 400 5.58 7.99 6.96
N ALA A 401 5.48 8.87 5.97
CA ALA A 401 4.90 10.19 6.14
C ALA A 401 3.87 10.50 5.05
N ILE A 402 3.10 11.54 5.30
CA ILE A 402 2.25 12.19 4.30
C ILE A 402 2.70 13.64 4.14
N TRP A 403 2.46 14.21 2.97
CA TRP A 403 2.64 15.64 2.73
C TRP A 403 1.27 16.33 2.81
N THR A 404 1.17 17.37 3.64
CA THR A 404 -0.10 18.06 3.88
C THR A 404 0.12 19.51 4.24
N THR A 405 -0.95 20.29 4.25
CA THR A 405 -0.93 21.72 4.53
C THR A 405 -0.72 22.03 6.01
N GLU A 406 -0.15 23.19 6.32
CA GLU A 406 0.07 23.66 7.70
C GLU A 406 -1.23 23.71 8.54
N THR A 407 -2.36 24.00 7.90
CA THR A 407 -3.69 23.99 8.56
C THR A 407 -4.06 22.60 9.08
N VAL A 408 -3.75 21.55 8.31
CA VAL A 408 -3.94 20.16 8.73
C VAL A 408 -2.95 19.79 9.82
N ILE A 409 -1.70 20.25 9.76
CA ILE A 409 -0.70 19.97 10.79
C ILE A 409 -1.18 20.47 12.15
N ARG A 410 -1.62 21.73 12.23
CA ARG A 410 -2.17 22.31 13.47
C ARG A 410 -3.39 21.55 13.96
N LYS A 411 -4.24 21.07 13.05
CA LYS A 411 -5.37 20.21 13.40
C LYS A 411 -4.89 18.89 14.01
N LEU A 412 -3.90 18.23 13.42
CA LEU A 412 -3.36 16.97 13.92
C LEU A 412 -2.67 17.14 15.28
N GLU A 413 -1.97 18.25 15.50
CA GLU A 413 -1.41 18.64 16.80
C GLU A 413 -2.51 18.87 17.84
N GLY A 414 -3.58 19.56 17.47
CA GLY A 414 -4.76 19.76 18.32
C GLY A 414 -5.51 18.46 18.67
N GLU A 415 -5.41 17.42 17.83
CA GLU A 415 -5.99 16.09 18.07
C GLU A 415 -5.14 15.20 18.99
N GLN A 416 -4.01 15.69 19.52
CA GLN A 416 -3.11 14.88 20.35
C GLN A 416 -3.80 14.36 21.62
N GLU A 417 -4.57 15.19 22.33
CA GLU A 417 -5.31 14.75 23.53
C GLU A 417 -6.33 13.65 23.19
N LEU A 418 -7.02 13.77 22.06
CA LEU A 418 -7.94 12.74 21.58
C LEU A 418 -7.20 11.43 21.27
N ALA A 419 -6.01 11.51 20.67
CA ALA A 419 -5.16 10.35 20.41
C ALA A 419 -4.76 9.63 21.71
N GLU A 420 -4.44 10.39 22.76
CA GLU A 420 -4.11 9.86 24.09
C GLU A 420 -5.28 9.12 24.71
N LEU A 421 -6.47 9.73 24.68
CA LEU A 421 -7.69 9.10 25.17
C LEU A 421 -8.04 7.83 24.39
N GLN A 422 -7.89 7.84 23.06
CA GLN A 422 -8.10 6.64 22.22
C GLN A 422 -7.10 5.53 22.54
N GLN A 423 -5.83 5.85 22.76
CA GLN A 423 -4.82 4.88 23.16
C GLN A 423 -5.18 4.29 24.53
N ARG A 424 -5.49 5.13 25.52
CA ARG A 424 -5.85 4.68 26.86
C ARG A 424 -7.10 3.81 26.85
N LEU A 425 -8.09 4.16 26.03
CA LEU A 425 -9.30 3.35 25.85
C LEU A 425 -8.99 1.97 25.25
N ARG A 426 -8.07 1.88 24.28
CA ARG A 426 -7.63 0.59 23.70
C ARG A 426 -6.94 -0.28 24.73
N GLU A 427 -6.07 0.30 25.55
CA GLU A 427 -5.40 -0.41 26.66
C GLU A 427 -6.42 -0.95 27.66
N LEU A 428 -7.36 -0.12 28.12
CA LEU A 428 -8.41 -0.54 29.05
C LEU A 428 -9.33 -1.62 28.46
N LYS A 429 -9.66 -1.55 27.17
CA LYS A 429 -10.41 -2.62 26.46
C LYS A 429 -9.63 -3.93 26.42
N LYS A 430 -8.31 -3.86 26.16
CA LYS A 430 -7.42 -5.03 26.18
C LYS A 430 -7.35 -5.64 27.58
N ASP A 431 -7.19 -4.83 28.61
CA ASP A 431 -7.12 -5.32 29.99
C ASP A 431 -8.46 -5.91 30.45
N LYS A 432 -9.59 -5.30 30.06
CA LYS A 432 -10.92 -5.88 30.27
C LYS A 432 -11.07 -7.25 29.63
N SER A 433 -10.55 -7.46 28.41
CA SER A 433 -10.60 -8.77 27.74
C SER A 433 -9.75 -9.82 28.46
N LYS A 434 -8.56 -9.45 28.98
CA LYS A 434 -7.74 -10.32 29.81
C LYS A 434 -8.43 -10.68 31.12
N MET A 435 -9.06 -9.71 31.79
CA MET A 435 -9.82 -9.98 33.02
C MET A 435 -10.97 -10.97 32.79
N LYS A 436 -11.71 -10.84 31.68
CA LYS A 436 -12.76 -11.82 31.31
C LYS A 436 -12.20 -13.23 31.08
N HIS A 437 -11.00 -13.34 30.51
CA HIS A 437 -10.34 -14.62 30.32
C HIS A 437 -9.98 -15.25 31.67
N VAL A 438 -9.38 -14.48 32.58
CA VAL A 438 -9.07 -14.91 33.95
C VAL A 438 -10.34 -15.30 34.71
N GLU A 439 -11.42 -14.54 34.59
CA GLU A 439 -12.71 -14.85 35.21
C GLU A 439 -13.29 -16.18 34.70
N SER A 440 -13.19 -16.43 33.40
CA SER A 440 -13.62 -17.71 32.78
C SER A 440 -12.79 -18.89 33.29
N GLU A 441 -11.48 -18.69 33.47
CA GLU A 441 -10.56 -19.69 34.02
C GLU A 441 -10.87 -20.00 35.49
N ILE A 442 -11.12 -18.98 36.32
CA ILE A 442 -11.58 -19.15 37.71
C ILE A 442 -12.87 -19.97 37.76
N GLN A 443 -13.85 -19.69 36.89
CA GLN A 443 -15.10 -20.44 36.82
C GLN A 443 -14.88 -21.91 36.43
N MET A 444 -13.96 -22.18 35.49
CA MET A 444 -13.57 -23.54 35.11
C MET A 444 -12.92 -24.29 36.27
N LEU A 445 -11.97 -23.67 36.97
CA LEU A 445 -11.27 -24.25 38.12
C LEU A 445 -12.22 -24.53 39.28
N ASN A 446 -13.13 -23.61 39.61
CA ASN A 446 -14.17 -23.81 40.63
C ASN A 446 -15.10 -24.98 40.27
N SER A 447 -15.45 -25.12 39.00
CA SER A 447 -16.27 -26.24 38.53
C SER A 447 -15.53 -27.57 38.68
N ARG A 448 -14.24 -27.61 38.34
CA ARG A 448 -13.37 -28.77 38.50
C ARG A 448 -13.15 -29.14 39.97
N GLU A 449 -12.93 -28.15 40.84
CA GLU A 449 -12.82 -28.34 42.28
C GLU A 449 -14.09 -28.99 42.84
N LYS A 450 -15.28 -28.47 42.50
CA LYS A 450 -16.57 -29.07 42.90
C LYS A 450 -16.69 -30.53 42.47
N THR A 451 -16.29 -30.86 41.24
CA THR A 451 -16.27 -32.26 40.76
C THR A 451 -15.33 -33.13 41.57
N LEU A 452 -14.12 -32.66 41.89
CA LEU A 452 -13.14 -33.40 42.69
C LEU A 452 -13.62 -33.60 44.14
N VAL A 453 -14.24 -32.59 44.75
CA VAL A 453 -14.84 -32.68 46.09
C VAL A 453 -15.95 -33.74 46.11
N HIS A 454 -16.87 -33.73 45.12
CA HIS A 454 -17.90 -34.76 45.00
C HIS A 454 -17.33 -36.17 44.76
N ALA A 455 -16.30 -36.30 43.92
CA ALA A 455 -15.62 -37.57 43.69
C ALA A 455 -14.98 -38.12 44.97
N LYS A 456 -14.32 -37.25 45.75
CA LYS A 456 -13.74 -37.59 47.05
C LYS A 456 -14.80 -38.04 48.06
N GLN A 457 -15.93 -37.33 48.14
CA GLN A 457 -17.06 -37.72 49.02
C GLN A 457 -17.64 -39.10 48.63
N LYS A 458 -17.85 -39.33 47.33
CA LYS A 458 -18.32 -40.63 46.81
C LYS A 458 -17.35 -41.77 47.11
N PHE A 459 -16.05 -41.50 47.01
CA PHE A 459 -15.01 -42.46 47.37
C PHE A 459 -15.06 -42.82 48.87
N HIS A 460 -15.20 -41.83 49.76
CA HIS A 460 -15.35 -42.08 51.21
C HIS A 460 -16.62 -42.89 51.55
N LEU A 461 -17.77 -42.58 50.93
CA LEU A 461 -19.01 -43.35 51.13
C LEU A 461 -18.85 -44.80 50.69
N SER A 462 -18.29 -45.04 49.49
CA SER A 462 -18.06 -46.40 49.00
C SER A 462 -17.00 -47.19 49.80
N ALA A 463 -16.04 -46.50 50.43
CA ALA A 463 -15.07 -47.14 51.33
C ALA A 463 -15.72 -47.58 52.65
N HIS A 464 -16.65 -46.79 53.19
CA HIS A 464 -17.39 -47.11 54.41
C HIS A 464 -18.36 -48.29 54.19
N GLU A 465 -19.02 -48.37 53.03
CA GLU A 465 -19.88 -49.50 52.64
C GLU A 465 -19.09 -50.82 52.52
N ARG A 466 -17.84 -50.76 52.06
CA ARG A 466 -16.97 -51.94 51.96
C ARG A 466 -16.51 -52.45 53.32
N GLN A 467 -16.29 -51.57 54.30
CA GLN A 467 -15.94 -51.98 55.67
C GLN A 467 -17.13 -52.58 56.43
N SER A 468 -18.36 -52.15 56.14
CA SER A 468 -19.57 -52.77 56.72
C SER A 468 -19.90 -54.16 56.15
N PHE A 469 -19.35 -54.54 54.99
CA PHE A 469 -19.60 -55.86 54.38
C PHE A 469 -18.56 -56.94 54.74
N THR A 470 -17.50 -56.59 55.47
CA THR A 470 -16.43 -57.52 55.84
C THR A 470 -16.51 -58.09 57.27
N SER A 471 -17.58 -57.83 58.02
CA SER A 471 -17.74 -58.39 59.38
C SER A 471 -18.62 -59.65 59.48
N ASP A 472 -19.31 -60.08 58.42
CA ASP A 472 -20.23 -61.24 58.45
C ASP A 472 -19.92 -62.31 57.37
N ALA A 473 -18.65 -62.69 57.21
CA ALA A 473 -18.28 -63.81 56.35
C ALA A 473 -17.28 -64.74 57.05
N THR A 474 -17.80 -65.59 57.93
CA THR A 474 -17.18 -66.85 58.31
C THR A 474 -17.21 -67.82 57.12
N THR A 475 -16.02 -68.25 56.71
CA THR A 475 -15.66 -69.58 56.17
C THR A 475 -16.76 -70.40 55.48
N GLU A 476 -16.74 -70.47 54.14
CA GLU A 476 -16.43 -71.71 53.39
C GLU A 476 -16.48 -71.52 51.87
N LYS A 477 -15.68 -72.36 51.19
CA LYS A 477 -15.68 -72.69 49.75
C LYS A 477 -15.04 -71.70 48.79
N ALA A 478 -13.73 -71.91 48.66
CA ALA A 478 -13.02 -71.83 47.40
C ALA A 478 -13.68 -72.74 46.33
N SER A 479 -13.98 -72.17 45.17
CA SER A 479 -13.49 -72.62 43.85
C SER A 479 -14.32 -71.97 42.74
N ASN A 480 -13.61 -71.62 41.66
CA ASN A 480 -14.12 -71.22 40.34
C ASN A 480 -14.73 -69.81 40.23
N LEU A 481 -13.94 -68.83 39.79
CA LEU A 481 -14.16 -68.20 38.48
C LEU A 481 -12.97 -67.30 38.11
N THR A 482 -12.24 -67.75 37.10
CA THR A 482 -11.27 -66.99 36.31
C THR A 482 -11.97 -66.02 35.35
N ASN A 483 -11.29 -64.90 35.07
CA ASN A 483 -11.42 -64.03 33.89
C ASN A 483 -12.72 -63.21 33.75
N ASN A 484 -12.71 -61.98 34.25
CA ASN A 484 -13.15 -60.75 33.55
C ASN A 484 -13.41 -59.61 34.55
N LYS A 485 -12.36 -58.87 34.97
CA LYS A 485 -12.49 -57.50 35.54
C LYS A 485 -11.14 -56.87 35.96
N MET A 486 -10.15 -56.87 35.08
CA MET A 486 -8.91 -56.09 35.28
C MET A 486 -8.63 -55.06 34.16
N GLY A 487 -9.66 -54.62 33.44
CA GLY A 487 -9.54 -53.62 32.38
C GLY A 487 -9.94 -52.18 32.74
N SER A 488 -10.55 -51.93 33.90
CA SER A 488 -11.28 -50.66 34.14
C SER A 488 -10.61 -49.68 35.13
N LEU A 489 -9.55 -50.08 35.83
CA LEU A 489 -8.93 -49.24 36.88
C LEU A 489 -7.55 -48.65 36.52
N ARG A 490 -7.05 -48.87 35.29
CA ARG A 490 -5.79 -48.26 34.81
C ARG A 490 -5.93 -46.88 34.17
N ASN A 491 -7.15 -46.37 33.95
CA ASN A 491 -7.38 -45.10 33.24
C ASN A 491 -7.63 -43.87 34.14
N ILE A 492 -7.52 -43.98 35.46
CA ILE A 492 -7.81 -42.85 36.38
C ILE A 492 -6.53 -42.23 36.97
N PHE A 493 -5.38 -42.89 36.87
CA PHE A 493 -4.11 -42.40 37.45
C PHE A 493 -3.01 -42.03 36.44
N SER A 494 -3.29 -42.02 35.13
CA SER A 494 -2.31 -41.66 34.09
C SER A 494 -2.37 -40.20 33.62
N PHE A 495 -3.02 -39.30 34.36
CA PHE A 495 -3.23 -37.89 33.96
C PHE A 495 -2.57 -36.85 34.88
N LEU A 496 -1.67 -37.28 35.77
CA LEU A 496 -1.01 -36.40 36.75
C LEU A 496 0.51 -36.24 36.58
N ASP A 497 1.10 -36.79 35.51
CA ASP A 497 2.51 -36.57 35.18
C ASP A 497 2.64 -36.07 33.74
N LEU A 498 2.54 -34.75 33.55
CA LEU A 498 3.11 -34.00 32.41
C LEU A 498 2.82 -32.50 32.56
N GLU A 499 3.35 -31.88 33.62
CA GLU A 499 3.49 -30.42 33.68
C GLU A 499 4.67 -30.05 34.60
N THR A 500 5.88 -30.30 34.11
CA THR A 500 7.11 -29.64 34.56
C THR A 500 8.09 -29.58 33.40
N ASN A 501 8.03 -28.50 32.63
CA ASN A 501 9.18 -27.87 31.96
C ASN A 501 8.70 -26.64 31.18
N SER A 502 8.55 -25.53 31.89
CA SER A 502 8.59 -24.21 31.29
C SER A 502 9.51 -23.34 32.15
N GLU A 503 10.77 -23.22 31.78
CA GLU A 503 11.55 -22.00 31.97
C GLU A 503 12.88 -22.07 31.21
N ALA A 504 13.34 -20.89 30.80
CA ALA A 504 14.57 -20.58 30.08
C ALA A 504 14.63 -20.95 28.57
N ARG A 505 14.17 -20.01 27.73
CA ARG A 505 15.11 -19.26 26.89
C ARG A 505 14.45 -18.03 26.27
N ASP A 506 14.79 -16.91 26.88
CA ASP A 506 14.75 -15.57 26.31
C ASP A 506 15.71 -15.50 25.12
N GLY A 507 15.29 -14.88 24.03
CA GLY A 507 15.99 -14.94 22.75
C GLY A 507 15.26 -14.22 21.63
N SER A 508 14.90 -12.96 21.89
CA SER A 508 14.38 -12.01 20.90
C SER A 508 15.42 -11.73 19.80
N GLN A 509 15.38 -12.51 18.73
CA GLN A 509 15.86 -12.11 17.40
C GLN A 509 15.13 -12.94 16.33
N ASN A 510 14.05 -12.41 15.75
CA ASN A 510 13.66 -12.68 14.35
C ASN A 510 12.42 -11.87 13.95
N GLY A 511 12.67 -10.65 13.47
CA GLY A 511 11.67 -9.78 12.86
C GLY A 511 12.10 -9.21 11.51
N LYS A 512 12.96 -9.91 10.76
CA LYS A 512 13.37 -9.51 9.39
C LYS A 512 13.71 -10.74 8.56
N LYS A 513 12.71 -11.45 8.02
CA LYS A 513 12.84 -12.44 6.93
C LYS A 513 11.47 -13.03 6.55
N LYS A 514 10.64 -12.27 5.82
CA LYS A 514 9.51 -12.89 5.09
C LYS A 514 8.89 -12.08 3.94
N TRP A 515 9.71 -11.41 3.13
CA TRP A 515 9.25 -10.84 1.84
C TRP A 515 10.10 -11.26 0.62
N LYS A 516 11.29 -11.85 0.82
CA LYS A 516 12.17 -12.30 -0.29
C LYS A 516 11.69 -13.53 -1.06
N SER A 517 10.57 -14.17 -0.71
CA SER A 517 10.06 -15.35 -1.44
C SER A 517 8.91 -15.06 -2.41
N LEU A 518 8.52 -13.79 -2.60
CA LEU A 518 7.41 -13.44 -3.50
C LEU A 518 7.81 -13.29 -4.97
N PHE A 519 9.10 -13.13 -5.29
CA PHE A 519 9.58 -12.97 -6.68
C PHE A 519 10.87 -13.75 -6.92
N GLY A 520 10.78 -15.08 -6.88
CA GLY A 520 11.87 -16.00 -7.23
C GLY A 520 12.04 -16.24 -8.74
N TYR A 521 11.92 -15.20 -9.56
CA TYR A 521 12.13 -15.24 -11.01
C TYR A 521 12.80 -13.93 -11.49
N CYS A 522 13.96 -13.58 -10.94
CA CYS A 522 14.88 -12.60 -11.56
C CYS A 522 16.25 -12.62 -10.87
N ALA A 523 16.91 -13.78 -10.85
CA ALA A 523 18.27 -13.91 -10.33
C ALA A 523 19.15 -14.65 -11.34
N ASP A 524 19.26 -14.12 -12.57
CA ASP A 524 20.22 -14.63 -13.57
C ASP A 524 20.78 -13.53 -14.51
N SER A 525 20.80 -12.25 -14.10
CA SER A 525 21.41 -11.18 -14.92
C SER A 525 22.68 -10.53 -14.32
N LYS A 526 23.17 -11.00 -13.16
CA LYS A 526 24.41 -10.46 -12.53
C LYS A 526 25.62 -11.40 -12.65
N ARG A 527 25.77 -12.11 -13.77
CA ARG A 527 26.92 -13.02 -14.01
C ARG A 527 27.75 -12.72 -15.27
N ALA A 528 27.72 -11.49 -15.77
CA ALA A 528 28.48 -11.09 -16.97
C ALA A 528 29.52 -9.96 -16.74
N ALA A 529 29.87 -9.60 -15.50
CA ALA A 529 30.83 -8.52 -15.23
C ALA A 529 32.00 -8.94 -14.29
N SER A 530 32.48 -10.18 -14.38
CA SER A 530 33.64 -10.65 -13.58
C SER A 530 34.68 -11.45 -14.37
N ASN A 531 34.76 -11.26 -15.69
CA ASN A 531 35.85 -11.79 -16.51
C ASN A 531 36.34 -10.72 -17.49
N LEU A 532 37.07 -9.73 -16.97
CA LEU A 532 37.99 -8.88 -17.73
C LEU A 532 39.01 -8.34 -16.72
N ASN A 533 39.93 -9.23 -16.33
CA ASN A 533 41.24 -8.91 -15.77
C ASN A 533 42.16 -10.09 -16.09
N SER A 534 42.64 -10.09 -17.32
CA SER A 534 43.84 -10.78 -17.81
C SER A 534 44.31 -10.08 -19.07
#